data_AF-A0A1Q3EKK9-F1
#
_entry.id   AF-A0A1Q3EKK9-F1
#
_cell.length_a   1.000
_cell.length_b   1.000
_cell.length_c   1.000
_cell.angle_alpha   90.00
_cell.angle_beta   90.00
_cell.angle_gamma   90.00
#
_symmetry.space_group_name_H-M   'P 1'
#
loop_
_entity.id
_entity.type
_entity.pdbx_description
1 polymer ?
#
loop_
_entity_poly.entity_id
_entity_poly.type
_entity_poly.pdbx_seq_one_letter_code
_entity_poly.pdbx_strand_id
1 'polypeptide(L)'
;MKKYLAKVPCKGRTYKFLASDSQEYFWSWRSQANQEWTCTNTSGYLTAYYSLKTPGEPQYEGSSGCSLTVDESFGHLASEILASLMILRHISEYNL
;
A
#
# COMPACT_ATOMS: atom_id res chain seq x y z
N MET A 1 7.12 -1.23 15.70
CA MET A 1 6.60 -0.63 14.44
C MET A 1 7.44 0.52 13.91
N LYS A 2 7.91 1.49 14.73
CA LYS A 2 8.73 2.64 14.27
C LYS A 2 9.98 2.29 13.44
N LYS A 3 10.52 1.07 13.55
CA LYS A 3 11.69 0.60 12.78
C LYS A 3 11.36 0.16 11.34
N TYR A 4 10.15 -0.33 11.08
CA TYR A 4 9.82 -0.96 9.80
C TYR A 4 8.80 -0.17 9.01
N LEU A 5 7.83 0.48 9.68
CA LEU A 5 6.84 1.32 9.04
C LEU A 5 6.68 2.59 9.88
N ALA A 6 7.04 3.73 9.31
CA ALA A 6 7.07 5.01 9.99
C ALA A 6 6.10 5.98 9.35
N LYS A 7 5.28 6.66 10.16
CA LYS A 7 4.40 7.74 9.71
C LYS A 7 5.23 8.96 9.30
N VAL A 8 4.92 9.55 8.15
CA VAL A 8 5.61 10.75 7.65
C VAL A 8 4.89 11.99 8.21
N PRO A 9 5.56 12.86 8.98
CA PRO A 9 4.88 13.87 9.82
C PRO A 9 4.24 15.06 9.08
N CYS A 10 4.31 15.16 7.75
CA CYS A 10 3.86 16.37 7.03
C CYS A 10 2.96 16.13 5.80
N LYS A 11 2.58 14.88 5.49
CA LYS A 11 1.73 14.56 4.32
C LYS A 11 0.67 13.54 4.72
N GLY A 12 -0.57 13.99 4.93
CA GLY A 12 -1.76 13.15 5.10
C GLY A 12 -1.56 11.87 5.93
N ARG A 13 -2.24 10.78 5.53
CA ARG A 13 -1.91 9.41 5.99
C ARG A 13 -0.84 8.81 5.08
N THR A 14 0.38 9.33 5.18
CA THR A 14 1.56 8.79 4.48
C THR A 14 2.46 8.04 5.45
N TYR A 15 2.95 6.88 5.00
CA TYR A 15 3.85 6.01 5.76
C TYR A 15 5.02 5.61 4.88
N LYS A 16 6.18 5.37 5.48
CA LYS A 16 7.35 4.88 4.78
C LYS A 16 7.92 3.62 5.40
N PHE A 17 8.52 2.77 4.58
CA PHE A 17 9.28 1.61 5.02
C PHE A 17 10.59 1.51 4.24
N LEU A 18 11.58 0.87 4.86
CA LEU A 18 12.84 0.50 4.23
C LEU A 18 12.72 -0.98 3.83
N ALA A 19 12.88 -1.27 2.54
CA ALA A 19 12.80 -2.64 2.05
C ALA A 19 14.19 -3.33 2.03
N SER A 20 14.20 -4.63 1.74
CA SER A 20 15.44 -5.42 1.67
C SER A 20 16.43 -4.96 0.59
N ASP A 21 15.97 -4.27 -0.45
CA ASP A 21 16.80 -3.65 -1.49
C ASP A 21 17.49 -2.35 -1.03
N SER A 22 17.39 -2.01 0.26
CA SER A 22 17.93 -0.78 0.87
C SER A 22 17.32 0.51 0.33
N GLN A 23 16.17 0.46 -0.34
CA GLN A 23 15.44 1.63 -0.79
C GLN A 23 14.26 1.95 0.14
N GLU A 24 13.92 3.24 0.21
CA GLU A 24 12.74 3.71 0.91
C GLU A 24 11.52 3.75 -0.02
N TYR A 25 10.41 3.27 0.50
CA TYR A 25 9.13 3.24 -0.18
C TYR A 25 8.07 3.97 0.64
N PHE A 26 7.12 4.58 -0.04
CA PHE A 26 6.13 5.49 0.53
C PHE A 26 4.72 5.04 0.17
N TRP A 27 3.94 4.74 1.19
CA TRP A 27 2.51 4.50 1.08
C TRP A 27 1.75 5.80 1.28
N SER A 28 0.83 6.10 0.36
CA SER A 28 -0.07 7.26 0.46
C SER A 28 -1.52 6.80 0.37
N TRP A 29 -2.36 7.33 1.27
CA TRP A 29 -3.79 7.02 1.32
C TRP A 29 -4.58 7.84 0.31
N ARG A 30 -5.42 7.18 -0.49
CA ARG A 30 -6.38 7.78 -1.45
C ARG A 30 -5.80 8.89 -2.31
N SER A 31 -4.60 8.66 -2.85
CA SER A 31 -3.95 9.62 -3.75
C SER A 31 -4.50 9.57 -5.18
N GLN A 32 -5.14 8.46 -5.58
CA GLN A 32 -5.75 8.27 -6.90
C GLN A 32 -7.16 7.68 -6.75
N ALA A 33 -8.02 7.90 -7.76
CA ALA A 33 -9.37 7.35 -7.77
C ALA A 33 -9.34 5.80 -7.77
N ASN A 34 -10.24 5.18 -7.01
CA ASN A 34 -10.38 3.72 -6.85
C ASN A 34 -9.17 2.98 -6.23
N GLN A 35 -8.11 3.71 -5.86
CA GLN A 35 -6.95 3.17 -5.16
C GLN A 35 -6.97 3.68 -3.72
N GLU A 36 -7.16 2.77 -2.78
CA GLU A 36 -7.14 3.14 -1.36
C GLU A 36 -5.73 3.44 -0.89
N TRP A 37 -4.74 2.67 -1.35
CA TRP A 37 -3.33 2.87 -1.01
C TRP A 37 -2.46 2.82 -2.26
N THR A 38 -1.51 3.74 -2.37
CA THR A 38 -0.50 3.76 -3.44
C THR A 38 0.89 3.73 -2.84
N CYS A 39 1.74 2.84 -3.32
CA CYS A 39 3.14 2.71 -2.94
C CYS A 39 4.04 3.30 -4.02
N THR A 40 4.95 4.19 -3.64
CA THR A 40 5.94 4.76 -4.55
C THR A 40 7.35 4.64 -4.00
N ASN A 41 8.36 4.58 -4.87
CA ASN A 41 9.75 4.76 -4.44
C ASN A 41 10.09 6.24 -4.20
N THR A 42 11.34 6.52 -3.83
CA THR A 42 11.86 7.90 -3.61
C THR A 42 11.77 8.80 -4.85
N SER A 43 11.83 8.23 -6.05
CA SER A 43 11.67 8.95 -7.33
C SER A 43 10.21 9.25 -7.68
N GLY A 44 9.25 8.78 -6.88
CA GLY A 44 7.81 8.93 -7.15
C GLY A 44 7.25 7.93 -8.16
N TYR A 45 8.02 6.92 -8.55
CA TYR A 45 7.55 5.85 -9.41
C TYR A 45 6.56 4.96 -8.65
N LEU A 46 5.44 4.58 -9.29
CA LEU A 46 4.41 3.73 -8.70
C LEU A 46 4.85 2.26 -8.70
N THR A 47 5.10 1.72 -7.52
CA THR A 47 5.63 0.35 -7.35
C THR A 47 4.54 -0.65 -7.02
N ALA A 48 3.49 -0.21 -6.33
CA ALA A 48 2.31 -1.02 -6.03
C ALA A 48 1.10 -0.14 -5.71
N TYR A 49 -0.10 -0.71 -5.80
CA TYR A 49 -1.32 -0.07 -5.34
C TYR A 49 -2.36 -1.09 -4.87
N TYR A 50 -3.21 -0.67 -3.95
CA TYR A 50 -4.33 -1.44 -3.44
C TYR A 50 -5.64 -0.84 -3.96
N SER A 51 -6.34 -1.59 -4.79
CA SER A 51 -7.62 -1.20 -5.38
C SER A 51 -8.78 -1.76 -4.58
N LEU A 52 -9.80 -0.92 -4.38
CA LEU A 52 -11.08 -1.36 -3.86
C LEU A 52 -11.90 -1.98 -4.99
N LYS A 53 -12.81 -2.89 -4.63
CA LYS A 53 -13.79 -3.44 -5.56
C LYS A 53 -14.54 -2.30 -6.28
N THR A 54 -14.70 -2.41 -7.60
CA THR A 54 -15.40 -1.39 -8.39
C THR A 54 -16.88 -1.33 -7.98
N PRO A 55 -17.46 -0.13 -7.76
CA PRO A 55 -18.88 -0.01 -7.52
C PRO A 55 -19.70 -0.60 -8.68
N GLY A 56 -20.64 -1.50 -8.37
CA GLY A 56 -21.51 -2.15 -9.37
C GLY A 56 -21.06 -3.54 -9.81
N GLU A 57 -19.86 -4.01 -9.43
CA GLU A 57 -19.44 -5.38 -9.72
C GLU A 57 -20.20 -6.42 -8.88
N PRO A 58 -20.42 -7.64 -9.43
CA PRO A 58 -21.06 -8.72 -8.70
C PRO A 58 -20.23 -9.13 -7.48
N GLN A 59 -20.88 -9.74 -6.49
CA GLN A 59 -20.14 -10.31 -5.36
C GLN A 59 -19.34 -11.52 -5.86
N TYR A 60 -18.03 -11.48 -5.65
CA TYR A 60 -17.16 -12.61 -5.95
C TYR A 60 -17.23 -13.61 -4.79
N GLU A 61 -17.64 -14.85 -5.05
CA GLU A 61 -17.66 -15.87 -3.99
C GLU A 61 -16.25 -16.06 -3.42
N GLY A 62 -16.15 -16.01 -2.08
CA GLY A 62 -14.87 -16.18 -1.37
C GLY A 62 -13.88 -15.02 -1.49
N SER A 63 -14.25 -13.88 -2.12
CA SER A 63 -13.35 -12.74 -2.30
C SER A 63 -14.01 -11.41 -1.95
N SER A 64 -13.21 -10.49 -1.42
CA SER A 64 -13.63 -9.10 -1.21
C SER A 64 -13.74 -8.29 -2.51
N GLY A 65 -13.16 -8.79 -3.60
CA GLY A 65 -13.00 -8.03 -4.85
C GLY A 65 -11.92 -6.95 -4.80
N CYS A 66 -11.25 -6.78 -3.66
CA CYS A 66 -10.10 -5.89 -3.55
C CYS A 66 -8.82 -6.59 -4.04
N SER A 67 -7.91 -5.84 -4.64
CA SER A 67 -6.65 -6.38 -5.18
C SER A 67 -5.45 -5.54 -4.78
N LEU A 68 -4.34 -6.21 -4.48
CA LEU A 68 -3.02 -5.59 -4.41
C LEU A 68 -2.30 -5.89 -5.72
N THR A 69 -1.94 -4.84 -6.45
CA THR A 69 -1.14 -4.94 -7.67
C THR A 69 0.27 -4.45 -7.37
N VAL A 70 1.27 -5.22 -7.79
CA VAL A 70 2.70 -4.88 -7.68
C VAL A 70 3.28 -4.84 -9.08
N ASP A 71 4.07 -3.81 -9.39
CA ASP A 71 4.78 -3.73 -10.66
C ASP A 71 5.79 -4.89 -10.77
N GLU A 72 5.88 -5.49 -11.95
CA GLU A 72 6.69 -6.69 -12.18
C GLU A 72 8.17 -6.47 -11.82
N SER A 73 8.69 -5.26 -12.05
CA SER A 73 10.07 -4.88 -11.71
C SER A 73 10.34 -4.98 -10.20
N PHE A 74 9.29 -4.89 -9.39
CA PHE A 74 9.32 -4.93 -7.92
C PHE A 74 8.74 -6.23 -7.36
N GLY A 75 8.53 -7.26 -8.20
CA GLY A 75 7.97 -8.54 -7.77
C GLY A 75 8.78 -9.23 -6.66
N HIS A 76 10.09 -9.00 -6.61
CA HIS A 76 10.97 -9.47 -5.53
C HIS A 76 10.65 -8.87 -4.15
N LEU A 77 9.94 -7.74 -4.10
CA LEU A 77 9.50 -7.07 -2.87
C LEU A 77 8.03 -7.36 -2.52
N ALA A 78 7.34 -8.23 -3.28
CA ALA A 78 5.89 -8.42 -3.14
C ALA A 78 5.46 -8.83 -1.72
N SER A 79 6.25 -9.67 -1.03
CA SER A 79 5.97 -10.08 0.36
C SER A 79 6.09 -8.92 1.35
N GLU A 80 7.09 -8.05 1.18
CA GLU A 80 7.31 -6.86 2.02
C GLU A 80 6.23 -5.79 1.78
N ILE A 81 5.83 -5.61 0.51
CA ILE A 81 4.73 -4.73 0.11
C ILE A 81 3.41 -5.23 0.71
N LEU A 82 3.13 -6.53 0.64
CA LEU A 82 1.94 -7.13 1.23
C LEU A 82 1.93 -6.96 2.76
N ALA A 83 3.04 -7.28 3.43
CA ALA A 83 3.14 -7.18 4.88
C ALA A 83 2.97 -5.73 5.37
N SER A 84 3.62 -4.76 4.71
CA SER A 84 3.49 -3.35 5.05
C SER A 84 2.06 -2.83 4.82
N LEU A 85 1.40 -3.24 3.74
CA LEU A 85 0.01 -2.90 3.47
C LEU A 85 -0.94 -3.48 4.53
N MET A 86 -0.76 -4.72 4.96
CA MET A 86 -1.61 -5.33 6.00
C MET A 86 -1.57 -4.53 7.30
N ILE A 87 -0.38 -4.10 7.71
CA ILE A 87 -0.21 -3.25 8.90
C ILE A 87 -0.92 -1.91 8.70
N LEU A 88 -0.81 -1.28 7.53
CA LEU A 88 -1.48 -0.01 7.22
C LEU A 88 -3.00 -0.12 7.26
N ARG A 89 -3.55 -1.19 6.70
CA ARG A 89 -4.99 -1.44 6.72
C ARG A 89 -5.49 -1.60 8.16
N HIS A 90 -4.75 -2.34 8.98
CA HIS A 90 -5.06 -2.46 10.41
C HIS A 90 -5.00 -1.11 11.13
N ILE A 91 -3.96 -0.31 10.92
CA ILE A 91 -3.86 1.05 11.49
C ILE A 91 -5.04 1.93 11.04
N SER A 92 -5.44 1.83 9.77
CA SER A 92 -6.55 2.61 9.21
C SER A 92 -7.92 2.19 9.76
N GLU A 93 -8.12 0.89 9.99
CA GLU A 93 -9.36 0.33 10.52
C GLU A 93 -9.57 0.72 12.00
N TYR A 94 -8.50 0.66 12.80
CA TYR A 94 -8.55 0.95 14.25
C TYR A 94 -8.14 2.39 14.62
N ASN A 95 -7.81 3.22 13.62
CA ASN A 95 -7.42 4.63 13.76
C ASN A 95 -6.27 4.84 14.77
N LEU A 96 -5.21 4.02 14.64
CA LEU A 96 -4.03 4.01 15.50
C LEU A 96 -2.99 5.10 15.15
#